data_AF-A0AAD7EYU3-F1
#
_entry.id   AF-A0AAD7EYU3-F1
#
_cell.length_a   1.000
_cell.length_b   1.000
_cell.length_c   1.000
_cell.angle_alpha   90.00
_cell.angle_beta   90.00
_cell.angle_gamma   90.00
#
_symmetry.space_group_name_H-M   'P 1'
#
loop_
_entity.id
_entity.type
_entity.pdbx_description
1 polymer ?
#
loop_
_entity_poly.entity_id
_entity_poly.type
_entity_poly.pdbx_seq_one_letter_code
_entity_poly.pdbx_strand_id
1 'polypeptide(L)'
;PALINPALFPQPLDEDRPDPATIARSRGLKPATKVGGARQKDKGKKRARSSDSEVDSDAAPPPTKQRGRPKGLSNFVSRDVNKLLDIAKKVRPMGQKGWKKVTKRYNKFARKYHRPERDEKSLESKYKLLLKAKKPTGDVACPPEVKRAHRIEHLINTRAGTRELSDNDDDSDSDSDSDASSDGSIEVLERPAAKVHTAVARQLVTKLVKTFDPDTQQSREEERSQRSFQTTQLFTLTQQLRDAQTTNDGLQNELVSVRRACDRAELKLEMYEHGFAGGGDVAKPKPRRSSRLRYIAENYPDLVCRGGKIRCERIYPDGGACTQWVTDGESSNKSEKENWDPNTS
;
A
#
# COMPACT_ATOMS: atom_id res chain seq x y z
N PRO A 1 19.28 -24.65 -64.80
CA PRO A 1 18.90 -24.97 -63.40
C PRO A 1 18.15 -23.77 -62.81
N ALA A 2 16.83 -23.88 -62.63
CA ALA A 2 16.01 -22.77 -62.15
C ALA A 2 16.04 -22.68 -60.62
N LEU A 3 16.07 -21.45 -60.09
CA LEU A 3 16.01 -21.16 -58.66
C LEU A 3 14.63 -21.54 -58.10
N ILE A 4 14.58 -22.51 -57.20
CA ILE A 4 13.37 -22.88 -56.46
C ILE A 4 13.16 -21.83 -55.37
N ASN A 5 12.00 -21.18 -55.40
CA ASN A 5 11.66 -20.08 -54.50
C ASN A 5 11.14 -20.65 -53.16
N PRO A 6 11.81 -20.41 -52.01
CA PRO A 6 11.48 -21.07 -50.74
C PRO A 6 10.14 -20.62 -50.12
N ALA A 7 9.48 -19.61 -50.69
CA ALA A 7 8.20 -19.07 -50.22
C ALA A 7 6.95 -19.88 -50.63
N LEU A 8 7.11 -21.04 -51.27
CA LEU A 8 6.00 -21.86 -51.79
C LEU A 8 5.72 -23.16 -51.00
N PHE A 9 6.26 -23.30 -49.78
CA PHE A 9 5.82 -24.36 -48.87
C PHE A 9 4.49 -23.98 -48.22
N PRO A 10 3.41 -24.77 -48.37
CA PRO A 10 2.19 -24.57 -47.60
C PRO A 10 2.51 -24.77 -46.11
N GLN A 11 2.14 -23.79 -45.28
CA GLN A 11 2.17 -23.99 -43.83
C GLN A 11 1.17 -25.09 -43.47
N PRO A 12 1.54 -26.06 -42.59
CA PRO A 12 0.57 -27.00 -42.07
C PRO A 12 -0.48 -26.24 -41.26
N LEU A 13 -1.76 -26.59 -41.44
CA LEU A 13 -2.87 -25.97 -40.72
C LEU A 13 -2.76 -26.31 -39.22
N ASP A 14 -2.76 -25.29 -38.37
CA ASP A 14 -2.74 -25.38 -36.90
C ASP A 14 -4.09 -25.90 -36.32
N GLU A 15 -4.64 -27.00 -36.82
CA GLU A 15 -5.89 -27.59 -36.28
C GLU A 15 -5.67 -28.49 -35.05
N ASP A 16 -4.47 -29.04 -34.83
CA ASP A 16 -4.18 -29.98 -33.74
C ASP A 16 -3.74 -29.31 -32.41
N ARG A 17 -4.22 -28.10 -32.13
CA ARG A 17 -4.01 -27.46 -30.82
C ARG A 17 -5.19 -27.74 -29.89
N PRO A 18 -5.10 -28.68 -28.94
CA PRO A 18 -6.26 -29.07 -28.13
C PRO A 18 -6.79 -27.88 -27.32
N ASP A 19 -8.06 -27.56 -27.54
CA ASP A 19 -8.80 -26.48 -26.88
C ASP A 19 -8.56 -26.53 -25.35
N PRO A 20 -8.23 -25.41 -24.67
CA PRO A 20 -7.96 -25.38 -23.22
C PRO A 20 -9.01 -26.09 -22.35
N ALA A 21 -10.27 -26.16 -22.78
CA ALA A 21 -11.30 -26.95 -22.10
C ALA A 21 -10.99 -28.46 -22.07
N THR A 22 -10.42 -29.00 -23.15
CA THR A 22 -9.99 -30.41 -23.27
C THR A 22 -8.76 -30.70 -22.40
N ILE A 23 -7.80 -29.77 -22.35
CA ILE A 23 -6.61 -29.86 -21.47
C ILE A 23 -7.01 -29.80 -19.99
N ALA A 24 -8.00 -28.97 -19.64
CA ALA A 24 -8.52 -28.91 -18.26
C ALA A 24 -9.19 -30.23 -17.84
N ARG A 25 -9.99 -30.83 -18.74
CA ARG A 25 -10.67 -32.11 -18.50
C ARG A 25 -9.70 -33.28 -18.34
N SER A 26 -8.66 -33.39 -19.18
CA SER A 26 -7.65 -34.46 -19.06
C SER A 26 -6.84 -34.36 -17.77
N ARG A 27 -6.71 -33.17 -17.18
CA ARG A 27 -6.12 -32.92 -15.85
C ARG A 27 -7.10 -33.09 -14.69
N GLY A 28 -8.31 -33.62 -14.92
CA GLY A 28 -9.32 -33.87 -13.89
C GLY A 28 -9.99 -32.62 -13.31
N LEU A 29 -9.74 -31.43 -13.89
CA LEU A 29 -10.28 -30.16 -13.40
C LEU A 29 -11.72 -29.99 -13.90
N LYS A 30 -12.68 -29.99 -12.97
CA LYS A 30 -14.09 -29.72 -13.26
C LYS A 30 -14.33 -28.21 -13.35
N PRO A 31 -15.11 -27.70 -14.32
CA PRO A 31 -15.43 -26.28 -14.41
C PRO A 31 -16.21 -25.83 -13.16
N ALA A 32 -15.81 -24.71 -12.57
CA ALA A 32 -16.43 -24.21 -11.35
C ALA A 32 -17.86 -23.74 -11.63
N THR A 33 -18.83 -24.23 -10.84
CA THR A 33 -20.26 -23.93 -10.97
C THR A 33 -20.66 -22.50 -10.59
N LYS A 34 -19.69 -21.63 -10.29
CA LYS A 34 -19.95 -20.26 -9.80
C LYS A 34 -18.91 -19.28 -10.34
N VAL A 35 -19.21 -18.69 -11.49
CA VAL A 35 -18.51 -17.50 -12.00
C VAL A 35 -18.81 -16.34 -11.04
N GLY A 36 -17.77 -15.78 -10.43
CA GLY A 36 -17.91 -14.62 -9.56
C GLY A 36 -18.21 -13.36 -10.35
N GLY A 37 -19.47 -12.90 -10.38
CA GLY A 37 -19.80 -11.59 -10.96
C GLY A 37 -21.11 -11.47 -11.74
N ALA A 38 -22.20 -12.14 -11.35
CA ALA A 38 -23.52 -11.91 -11.95
C ALA A 38 -24.41 -11.05 -11.02
N ARG A 39 -24.48 -9.73 -11.27
CA ARG A 39 -25.50 -8.86 -10.66
C ARG A 39 -26.83 -9.03 -11.41
N GLN A 40 -27.74 -9.85 -10.89
CA GLN A 40 -29.14 -9.78 -11.34
C GLN A 40 -29.80 -8.50 -10.81
N LYS A 41 -30.29 -7.68 -11.75
CA LYS A 41 -31.34 -6.68 -11.52
C LYS A 41 -32.65 -7.29 -12.02
N ASP A 42 -33.62 -7.49 -11.13
CA ASP A 42 -35.07 -7.42 -11.37
C ASP A 42 -35.75 -7.46 -9.99
N LYS A 43 -36.65 -6.58 -9.53
CA LYS A 43 -37.66 -5.66 -10.10
C LYS A 43 -39.09 -6.23 -10.20
N GLY A 44 -39.74 -6.35 -9.04
CA GLY A 44 -41.21 -6.43 -8.87
C GLY A 44 -41.56 -6.39 -7.37
N LYS A 45 -42.24 -5.43 -6.74
CA LYS A 45 -43.30 -4.43 -7.07
C LYS A 45 -44.73 -4.84 -6.68
N LYS A 46 -45.08 -4.63 -5.39
CA LYS A 46 -46.41 -4.23 -4.85
C LYS A 46 -46.10 -3.31 -3.64
N ARG A 47 -46.38 -2.00 -3.60
CA ARG A 47 -47.67 -1.23 -3.54
C ARG A 47 -48.48 -1.64 -2.29
N ALA A 48 -48.97 -0.78 -1.37
CA ALA A 48 -49.47 0.61 -1.41
C ALA A 48 -48.48 1.69 -0.86
N ARG A 49 -48.49 3.00 -1.23
CA ARG A 49 -49.50 4.10 -1.12
C ARG A 49 -49.84 4.44 0.36
N SER A 50 -49.81 5.70 0.83
CA SER A 50 -49.72 7.03 0.16
C SER A 50 -49.14 8.16 1.07
N SER A 51 -48.89 9.32 0.45
CA SER A 51 -48.60 10.71 0.94
C SER A 51 -49.04 11.10 2.37
N ASP A 52 -48.47 12.11 3.05
CA ASP A 52 -47.96 13.41 2.52
C ASP A 52 -46.81 14.06 3.35
N SER A 53 -46.58 15.38 3.21
CA SER A 53 -45.34 16.14 3.45
C SER A 53 -45.60 17.55 4.05
N GLU A 54 -44.66 18.41 4.51
CA GLU A 54 -43.18 18.52 4.54
C GLU A 54 -42.66 19.07 5.92
N VAL A 55 -41.32 19.13 6.13
CA VAL A 55 -40.52 19.89 7.17
C VAL A 55 -40.81 19.62 8.68
N ASP A 56 -39.90 19.71 9.66
CA ASP A 56 -38.61 20.40 9.82
C ASP A 56 -37.68 19.74 10.91
N SER A 57 -36.38 20.05 10.88
CA SER A 57 -35.30 19.94 11.90
C SER A 57 -35.19 18.84 13.01
N ASP A 58 -33.99 18.23 12.99
CA ASP A 58 -33.09 17.84 14.11
C ASP A 58 -33.03 16.36 14.64
N ALA A 59 -31.84 16.01 15.17
CA ALA A 59 -31.45 14.84 15.96
C ALA A 59 -31.34 13.42 15.31
N ALA A 60 -30.19 13.18 14.64
CA ALA A 60 -29.33 11.98 14.63
C ALA A 60 -29.89 10.51 14.45
N PRO A 61 -29.38 9.72 13.46
CA PRO A 61 -29.84 8.34 13.18
C PRO A 61 -29.09 7.17 13.90
N PRO A 62 -29.67 5.94 13.91
CA PRO A 62 -29.25 4.77 14.74
C PRO A 62 -28.17 3.84 14.06
N PRO A 63 -27.81 2.65 14.62
CA PRO A 63 -26.40 2.20 14.72
C PRO A 63 -25.76 1.51 13.50
N THR A 64 -24.46 1.23 13.66
CA THR A 64 -23.46 1.07 12.59
C THR A 64 -23.50 -0.25 11.83
N LYS A 65 -23.86 -0.19 10.54
CA LYS A 65 -23.24 -1.05 9.52
C LYS A 65 -21.76 -0.70 9.38
N GLN A 66 -20.94 -1.66 8.93
CA GLN A 66 -19.47 -1.58 8.74
C GLN A 66 -18.95 -0.15 8.59
N ARG A 67 -18.24 0.34 9.63
CA ARG A 67 -17.74 1.72 9.67
C ARG A 67 -16.68 1.89 8.57
N GLY A 68 -17.11 2.45 7.44
CA GLY A 68 -16.21 2.95 6.41
C GLY A 68 -15.25 4.00 6.99
N ARG A 69 -14.18 4.30 6.23
CA ARG A 69 -13.13 5.29 6.55
C ARG A 69 -13.69 6.47 7.36
N PRO A 70 -13.14 6.80 8.54
CA PRO A 70 -13.70 7.80 9.44
C PRO A 70 -13.88 9.14 8.72
N LYS A 71 -15.12 9.66 8.74
CA LYS A 71 -15.46 11.01 8.25
C LYS A 71 -14.62 12.02 9.02
N GLY A 72 -13.71 12.71 8.32
CA GLY A 72 -12.75 13.65 8.91
C GLY A 72 -11.40 13.64 8.18
N LEU A 73 -10.97 12.49 7.64
CA LEU A 73 -9.81 12.43 6.75
C LEU A 73 -10.16 13.01 5.37
N SER A 74 -10.19 14.34 5.25
CA SER A 74 -10.30 15.03 3.96
C SER A 74 -9.28 14.45 2.98
N ASN A 75 -9.68 14.23 1.73
CA ASN A 75 -8.73 13.89 0.68
C ASN A 75 -7.74 15.05 0.49
N PHE A 76 -6.52 14.75 0.05
CA PHE A 76 -5.56 15.77 -0.34
C PHE A 76 -6.05 16.40 -1.65
N VAL A 77 -6.43 17.68 -1.60
CA VAL A 77 -6.79 18.46 -2.80
C VAL A 77 -5.51 18.83 -3.55
N SER A 78 -5.55 19.02 -4.87
CA SER A 78 -4.38 19.39 -5.68
C SER A 78 -3.62 20.60 -5.12
N ARG A 79 -4.32 21.61 -4.57
CA ARG A 79 -3.68 22.75 -3.88
C ARG A 79 -2.83 22.33 -2.68
N ASP A 80 -3.31 21.36 -1.90
CA ASP A 80 -2.60 20.82 -0.74
C ASP A 80 -1.41 19.95 -1.17
N VAL A 81 -1.57 19.16 -2.25
CA VAL A 81 -0.49 18.37 -2.86
C VAL A 81 0.62 19.26 -3.38
N ASN A 82 0.29 20.27 -4.20
CA ASN A 82 1.27 21.23 -4.69
C ASN A 82 1.99 21.95 -3.55
N LYS A 83 1.29 22.26 -2.45
CA LYS A 83 1.93 22.89 -1.28
C LYS A 83 2.84 21.93 -0.51
N LEU A 84 2.46 20.67 -0.37
CA LEU A 84 3.32 19.63 0.18
C LEU A 84 4.60 19.50 -0.66
N LEU A 85 4.49 19.48 -1.99
CA LEU A 85 5.65 19.45 -2.91
C LEU A 85 6.53 20.70 -2.79
N ASP A 86 5.95 21.91 -2.67
CA ASP A 86 6.73 23.13 -2.41
C ASP A 86 7.54 23.06 -1.11
N ILE A 87 6.93 22.54 -0.04
CA ILE A 87 7.56 22.42 1.27
C ILE A 87 8.62 21.32 1.23
N ALA A 88 8.35 20.17 0.61
CA ALA A 88 9.30 19.10 0.40
C ALA A 88 10.52 19.58 -0.40
N LYS A 89 10.33 20.32 -1.51
CA LYS A 89 11.43 20.93 -2.29
C LYS A 89 12.31 21.85 -1.44
N LYS A 90 11.72 22.61 -0.51
CA LYS A 90 12.43 23.57 0.36
C LYS A 90 13.10 22.93 1.59
N VAL A 91 12.53 21.86 2.14
CA VAL A 91 13.08 21.16 3.32
C VAL A 91 14.09 20.09 2.92
N ARG A 92 13.85 19.44 1.77
CA ARG A 92 14.47 18.18 1.31
C ARG A 92 14.50 17.17 2.46
N PRO A 93 13.34 16.63 2.86
CA PRO A 93 13.21 15.80 4.07
C PRO A 93 14.08 14.54 3.95
N MET A 94 15.00 14.37 4.91
CA MET A 94 15.76 13.13 5.08
C MET A 94 15.35 12.48 6.40
N GLY A 95 14.79 11.28 6.32
CA GLY A 95 14.23 10.54 7.45
C GLY A 95 13.17 11.31 8.27
N GLN A 96 12.84 10.77 9.44
CA GLN A 96 11.84 11.31 10.36
C GLN A 96 12.12 12.78 10.76
N LYS A 97 13.38 13.13 11.01
CA LYS A 97 13.77 14.53 11.35
C LYS A 97 13.45 15.52 10.22
N GLY A 98 13.50 15.07 8.96
CA GLY A 98 13.07 15.83 7.80
C GLY A 98 11.56 15.99 7.73
N TRP A 99 10.81 14.89 7.89
CA TRP A 99 9.35 14.88 7.81
C TRP A 99 8.69 15.73 8.91
N LYS A 100 9.18 15.70 10.16
CA LYS A 100 8.74 16.63 11.23
C LYS A 100 8.83 18.11 10.82
N LYS A 101 9.88 18.51 10.07
CA LYS A 101 10.03 19.88 9.56
C LYS A 101 9.04 20.20 8.43
N VAL A 102 8.72 19.22 7.58
CA VAL A 102 7.64 19.33 6.57
C VAL A 102 6.30 19.53 7.26
N THR A 103 5.95 18.70 8.23
CA THR A 103 4.70 18.79 9.00
C THR A 103 4.52 20.13 9.68
N LYS A 104 5.54 20.63 10.40
CA LYS A 104 5.47 21.95 11.06
C LYS A 104 5.21 23.10 10.08
N ARG A 105 5.81 23.05 8.87
CA ARG A 105 5.57 24.03 7.80
C ARG A 105 4.20 23.85 7.14
N TYR A 106 3.75 22.62 6.94
CA TYR A 106 2.46 22.30 6.33
C TYR A 106 1.30 22.69 7.27
N ASN A 107 1.35 22.35 8.55
CA ASN A 107 0.28 22.70 9.49
C ASN A 107 0.19 24.22 9.74
N LYS A 108 1.31 24.96 9.69
CA LYS A 108 1.28 26.44 9.67
C LYS A 108 0.54 27.00 8.44
N PHE A 109 0.70 26.36 7.27
CA PHE A 109 -0.10 26.68 6.08
C PHE A 109 -1.57 26.26 6.27
N ALA A 110 -1.82 25.04 6.79
CA ALA A 110 -3.16 24.50 6.95
C ALA A 110 -4.03 25.40 7.83
N ARG A 111 -3.52 25.83 8.99
CA ARG A 111 -4.19 26.79 9.87
C ARG A 111 -4.52 28.11 9.16
N LYS A 112 -3.59 28.67 8.37
CA LYS A 112 -3.81 29.94 7.63
C LYS A 112 -4.90 29.84 6.54
N TYR A 113 -5.14 28.65 6.00
CA TYR A 113 -6.13 28.44 4.92
C TYR A 113 -7.32 27.56 5.38
N HIS A 114 -7.57 27.49 6.69
CA HIS A 114 -8.63 26.69 7.31
C HIS A 114 -8.71 25.25 6.75
N ARG A 115 -7.55 24.60 6.60
CA ARG A 115 -7.42 23.20 6.20
C ARG A 115 -7.13 22.31 7.41
N PRO A 116 -7.58 21.03 7.39
CA PRO A 116 -7.23 20.07 8.43
C PRO A 116 -5.71 19.92 8.56
N GLU A 117 -5.21 19.99 9.80
CA GLU A 117 -3.85 19.61 10.13
C GLU A 117 -3.59 18.14 9.80
N ARG A 118 -2.34 17.79 9.54
CA ARG A 118 -1.94 16.44 9.15
C ARG A 118 -0.78 15.94 10.00
N ASP A 119 -0.78 14.64 10.21
CA ASP A 119 0.34 13.94 10.83
C ASP A 119 1.51 13.78 9.86
N GLU A 120 2.70 13.65 10.43
CA GLU A 120 3.94 13.31 9.73
C GLU A 120 3.77 12.13 8.76
N LYS A 121 3.24 11.01 9.27
CA LYS A 121 2.99 9.80 8.48
C LYS A 121 2.02 10.07 7.32
N SER A 122 1.00 10.91 7.50
CA SER A 122 0.01 11.21 6.45
C SER A 122 0.64 11.97 5.27
N LEU A 123 1.50 12.96 5.56
CA LEU A 123 2.22 13.72 4.55
C LEU A 123 3.27 12.89 3.83
N GLU A 124 4.04 12.09 4.59
CA GLU A 124 5.04 11.17 4.02
C GLU A 124 4.39 10.10 3.13
N SER A 125 3.34 9.43 3.60
CA SER A 125 2.60 8.43 2.80
C SER A 125 2.01 9.04 1.53
N LYS A 126 1.46 10.27 1.57
CA LYS A 126 0.95 10.95 0.37
C LYS A 126 2.07 11.28 -0.62
N TYR A 127 3.24 11.70 -0.16
CA TYR A 127 4.38 11.96 -1.01
C TYR A 127 4.94 10.67 -1.65
N LYS A 128 5.13 9.61 -0.85
CA LYS A 128 5.54 8.29 -1.35
C LYS A 128 4.55 7.69 -2.36
N LEU A 129 3.25 7.94 -2.18
CA LEU A 129 2.22 7.54 -3.14
C LEU A 129 2.36 8.26 -4.50
N LEU A 130 2.80 9.53 -4.52
CA LEU A 130 3.08 10.26 -5.76
C LEU A 130 4.31 9.71 -6.49
N LEU A 131 5.33 9.23 -5.77
CA LEU A 131 6.51 8.60 -6.36
C LEU A 131 6.23 7.20 -6.92
N LYS A 132 5.28 6.47 -6.31
CA LYS A 132 4.80 5.18 -6.81
C LYS A 132 3.82 5.29 -7.99
N ALA A 133 3.39 6.49 -8.36
CA ALA A 133 2.41 6.73 -9.42
C ALA A 133 3.06 6.72 -10.82
N LYS A 134 3.57 5.57 -11.25
CA LYS A 134 4.09 5.27 -12.60
C LYS A 134 3.78 3.80 -12.94
N LYS A 135 3.43 3.41 -14.17
CA LYS A 135 2.94 4.14 -15.36
C LYS A 135 1.48 3.66 -15.58
N PRO A 136 0.54 4.46 -16.12
CA PRO A 136 -0.60 3.85 -16.79
C PRO A 136 -0.08 3.03 -17.98
N THR A 137 -0.64 1.85 -18.23
CA THR A 137 -0.28 1.04 -19.41
C THR A 137 -0.88 1.70 -20.65
N GLY A 138 -0.04 2.39 -21.42
CA GLY A 138 -0.44 3.23 -22.55
C GLY A 138 0.09 4.66 -22.40
N ASP A 139 0.43 5.29 -23.52
CA ASP A 139 1.14 6.58 -23.54
C ASP A 139 0.23 7.75 -23.14
N VAL A 140 0.08 7.94 -21.83
CA VAL A 140 -0.70 9.03 -21.23
C VAL A 140 0.23 9.85 -20.35
N ALA A 141 0.45 11.10 -20.75
CA ALA A 141 1.42 12.01 -20.17
C ALA A 141 1.40 12.01 -18.63
N CYS A 142 2.58 11.76 -18.03
CA CYS A 142 2.74 11.71 -16.57
C CYS A 142 2.25 13.02 -15.90
N PRO A 143 1.32 12.97 -14.92
CA PRO A 143 0.80 14.17 -14.28
C PRO A 143 1.89 15.10 -13.74
N PRO A 144 1.75 16.43 -13.85
CA PRO A 144 2.81 17.37 -13.49
C PRO A 144 3.21 17.28 -12.01
N GLU A 145 2.27 16.92 -11.12
CA GLU A 145 2.55 16.69 -9.69
C GLU A 145 3.50 15.49 -9.47
N VAL A 146 3.38 14.42 -10.26
CA VAL A 146 4.26 13.24 -10.23
C VAL A 146 5.65 13.58 -10.76
N LYS A 147 5.73 14.27 -11.92
CA LYS A 147 7.01 14.74 -12.48
C LYS A 147 7.74 15.68 -11.51
N ARG A 148 6.99 16.56 -10.82
CA ARG A 148 7.53 17.40 -9.73
C ARG A 148 7.99 16.59 -8.53
N ALA A 149 7.26 15.56 -8.11
CA ALA A 149 7.65 14.69 -7.00
C ALA A 149 8.98 13.97 -7.29
N HIS A 150 9.15 13.35 -8.46
CA HIS A 150 10.43 12.72 -8.83
C HIS A 150 11.59 13.73 -8.91
N ARG A 151 11.36 14.95 -9.41
CA ARG A 151 12.40 15.99 -9.39
C ARG A 151 12.78 16.41 -7.97
N ILE A 152 11.86 16.36 -7.01
CA ILE A 152 12.15 16.62 -5.60
C ILE A 152 12.89 15.43 -4.99
N GLU A 153 12.54 14.20 -5.34
CA GLU A 153 13.23 13.00 -4.87
C GLU A 153 14.69 12.96 -5.33
N HIS A 154 14.95 13.28 -6.60
CA HIS A 154 16.32 13.47 -7.09
C HIS A 154 17.05 14.56 -6.28
N LEU A 155 16.42 15.70 -6.00
CA LEU A 155 17.04 16.76 -5.18
C LEU A 155 17.25 16.36 -3.71
N ILE A 156 16.48 15.42 -3.17
CA ILE A 156 16.71 14.81 -1.86
C ILE A 156 17.89 13.85 -1.95
N ASN A 157 17.91 12.96 -2.95
CA ASN A 157 18.95 11.96 -3.15
C ASN A 157 20.32 12.59 -3.42
N THR A 158 20.44 13.58 -4.32
CA THR A 158 21.68 14.35 -4.53
C THR A 158 22.16 15.06 -3.25
N ARG A 159 21.25 15.42 -2.32
CA ARG A 159 21.62 16.00 -1.02
C ARG A 159 22.02 14.93 0.01
N ALA A 160 21.41 13.75 -0.07
CA ALA A 160 21.70 12.61 0.80
C ALA A 160 22.99 11.89 0.38
N GLY A 161 23.31 11.91 -0.91
CA GLY A 161 24.38 11.16 -1.54
C GLY A 161 25.26 12.06 -2.40
N THR A 162 26.35 12.53 -1.79
CA THR A 162 27.65 12.78 -2.45
C THR A 162 28.27 11.44 -2.91
N ARG A 163 27.45 10.57 -3.49
CA ARG A 163 27.71 9.15 -3.80
C ARG A 163 26.65 8.70 -4.79
N GLU A 164 26.80 9.14 -6.03
CA GLU A 164 26.00 8.64 -7.15
C GLU A 164 26.48 7.23 -7.48
N LEU A 165 25.58 6.26 -7.35
CA LEU A 165 25.61 5.05 -8.14
C LEU A 165 24.41 5.17 -9.07
N SER A 166 24.67 5.69 -10.26
CA SER A 166 23.69 5.80 -11.33
C SER A 166 23.55 4.43 -11.99
N ASP A 167 22.70 3.58 -11.41
CA ASP A 167 22.15 2.44 -12.12
C ASP A 167 21.01 2.95 -13.02
N ASN A 168 21.35 3.16 -14.28
CA ASN A 168 20.43 3.62 -15.31
C ASN A 168 20.94 3.13 -16.68
N ASP A 169 21.13 1.82 -16.78
CA ASP A 169 21.37 1.09 -18.03
C ASP A 169 20.11 1.22 -18.92
N ASP A 170 20.07 2.30 -19.69
CA ASP A 170 19.11 2.57 -20.76
C ASP A 170 19.93 2.72 -22.05
N ASP A 171 20.40 1.58 -22.57
CA ASP A 171 21.09 1.47 -23.86
C ASP A 171 20.12 1.85 -24.98
N SER A 172 20.03 3.16 -25.25
CA SER A 172 19.43 3.70 -26.46
C SER A 172 20.55 4.29 -27.31
N ASP A 173 21.18 3.43 -28.11
CA ASP A 173 22.07 3.83 -29.20
C ASP A 173 21.42 4.95 -30.03
N SER A 174 22.04 6.12 -30.03
CA SER A 174 21.69 7.21 -30.92
C SER A 174 22.93 8.02 -31.23
N ASP A 175 23.76 7.44 -32.11
CA ASP A 175 24.79 8.19 -32.81
C ASP A 175 24.14 9.38 -33.52
N SER A 176 24.55 10.58 -33.14
CA SER A 176 24.22 11.82 -33.83
C SER A 176 25.41 12.75 -33.79
N ASP A 177 26.40 12.40 -34.59
CA ASP A 177 27.45 13.32 -35.03
C ASP A 177 26.79 14.54 -35.67
N SER A 178 26.75 15.64 -34.91
CA SER A 178 26.35 16.96 -35.38
C SER A 178 27.56 17.87 -35.37
N ASP A 179 28.44 17.66 -36.36
CA ASP A 179 29.55 18.57 -36.66
C ASP A 179 28.98 19.90 -37.18
N ALA A 180 29.13 20.95 -36.38
CA ALA A 180 28.63 22.29 -36.67
C ALA A 180 29.77 23.31 -36.54
N SER A 181 30.56 23.43 -37.60
CA SER A 181 31.62 24.43 -37.76
C SER A 181 31.06 25.78 -38.25
N SER A 182 31.30 26.86 -37.49
CA SER A 182 31.18 28.29 -37.85
C SER A 182 31.40 29.14 -36.59
N ASP A 183 31.90 30.39 -36.55
CA ASP A 183 32.87 31.17 -37.35
C ASP A 183 33.14 32.48 -36.54
N GLY A 184 34.27 33.19 -36.57
CA GLY A 184 35.58 32.97 -37.20
C GLY A 184 36.49 34.20 -36.99
N SER A 185 37.82 34.04 -37.05
CA SER A 185 38.77 35.18 -37.06
C SER A 185 40.11 34.80 -37.69
N ILE A 186 40.44 35.46 -38.79
CA ILE A 186 41.59 35.18 -39.66
C ILE A 186 42.81 35.98 -39.19
N GLU A 187 43.93 35.32 -38.94
CA GLU A 187 45.26 35.92 -39.16
C GLU A 187 46.11 34.99 -40.05
N VAL A 188 46.76 35.61 -41.04
CA VAL A 188 47.52 34.94 -42.10
C VAL A 188 48.98 34.87 -41.69
N LEU A 189 49.53 33.68 -41.48
CA LEU A 189 50.99 33.48 -41.53
C LEU A 189 51.40 32.04 -41.90
N GLU A 190 52.19 31.99 -42.98
CA GLU A 190 53.08 30.97 -43.55
C GLU A 190 53.09 29.46 -43.18
N ARG A 191 53.48 28.69 -44.22
CA ARG A 191 53.76 27.23 -44.33
C ARG A 191 54.59 26.63 -43.18
N PRO A 192 54.53 25.29 -42.91
CA PRO A 192 54.48 24.24 -43.94
C PRO A 192 53.56 23.01 -43.69
N ALA A 193 53.32 22.25 -44.77
CA ALA A 193 52.43 21.09 -44.81
C ALA A 193 53.07 19.74 -44.38
N ALA A 194 52.20 18.73 -44.24
CA ALA A 194 52.47 17.28 -44.33
C ALA A 194 52.99 16.48 -43.09
N LYS A 195 52.92 16.99 -41.85
CA LYS A 195 53.38 16.23 -40.65
C LYS A 195 52.31 15.82 -39.63
N VAL A 196 51.10 16.37 -39.67
CA VAL A 196 50.06 16.11 -38.64
C VAL A 196 49.30 14.80 -38.87
N HIS A 197 48.85 14.53 -40.10
CA HIS A 197 48.07 13.32 -40.43
C HIS A 197 48.80 12.01 -40.14
N THR A 198 50.12 11.96 -40.35
CA THR A 198 50.92 10.74 -40.15
C THR A 198 51.11 10.39 -38.68
N ALA A 199 51.06 11.37 -37.77
CA ALA A 199 51.10 11.12 -36.33
C ALA A 199 49.81 10.46 -35.83
N VAL A 200 48.64 10.96 -36.24
CA VAL A 200 47.32 10.39 -35.89
C VAL A 200 47.16 8.97 -36.45
N ALA A 201 47.50 8.76 -37.72
CA ALA A 201 47.46 7.44 -38.34
C ALA A 201 48.37 6.42 -37.63
N ARG A 202 49.59 6.82 -37.24
CA ARG A 202 50.50 5.97 -36.46
C ARG A 202 49.92 5.60 -35.09
N GLN A 203 49.32 6.56 -34.37
CA GLN A 203 48.67 6.28 -33.08
C GLN A 203 47.52 5.26 -33.20
N LEU A 204 46.73 5.32 -34.28
CA LEU A 204 45.68 4.33 -34.54
C LEU A 204 46.25 2.93 -34.81
N VAL A 205 47.29 2.82 -35.63
CA VAL A 205 47.97 1.53 -35.88
C VAL A 205 48.59 0.97 -34.60
N THR A 206 49.23 1.80 -33.76
CA THR A 206 49.77 1.34 -32.47
C THR A 206 48.68 0.89 -31.50
N LYS A 207 47.50 1.54 -31.50
CA LYS A 207 46.34 1.09 -30.74
C LYS A 207 45.83 -0.26 -31.25
N LEU A 208 45.69 -0.43 -32.56
CA LEU A 208 45.24 -1.68 -33.18
C LEU A 208 46.18 -2.85 -32.85
N VAL A 209 47.50 -2.67 -33.01
CA VAL A 209 48.50 -3.66 -32.60
C VAL A 209 48.33 -4.02 -31.13
N LYS A 210 48.23 -3.03 -30.23
CA LYS A 210 47.98 -3.26 -28.79
C LYS A 210 46.60 -3.85 -28.45
N THR A 211 45.62 -3.85 -29.34
CA THR A 211 44.33 -4.52 -29.10
C THR A 211 44.32 -5.99 -29.52
N PHE A 212 45.21 -6.36 -30.45
CA PHE A 212 45.38 -7.73 -30.98
C PHE A 212 46.67 -8.42 -30.47
N ASP A 213 47.42 -7.77 -29.59
CA ASP A 213 48.59 -8.31 -28.92
C ASP A 213 48.16 -9.46 -27.99
N PRO A 214 48.66 -10.71 -28.15
CA PRO A 214 48.10 -11.90 -27.49
C PRO A 214 48.04 -11.79 -25.96
N ASP A 215 49.06 -11.20 -25.33
CA ASP A 215 49.10 -11.00 -23.87
C ASP A 215 47.96 -10.08 -23.38
N THR A 216 47.59 -9.07 -24.19
CA THR A 216 46.47 -8.17 -23.86
C THR A 216 45.11 -8.82 -24.07
N GLN A 217 45.01 -9.82 -24.95
CA GLN A 217 43.81 -10.62 -25.12
C GLN A 217 43.64 -11.58 -23.95
N GLN A 218 44.69 -12.32 -23.58
CA GLN A 218 44.70 -13.21 -22.42
C GLN A 218 44.33 -12.47 -21.13
N SER A 219 44.90 -11.28 -20.88
CA SER A 219 44.55 -10.49 -19.70
C SER A 219 43.06 -10.10 -19.64
N ARG A 220 42.43 -9.78 -20.78
CA ARG A 220 40.98 -9.50 -20.84
C ARG A 220 40.13 -10.76 -20.67
N GLU A 221 40.58 -11.90 -21.20
CA GLU A 221 39.88 -13.17 -21.04
C GLU A 221 39.97 -13.70 -19.60
N GLU A 222 41.13 -13.53 -18.96
CA GLU A 222 41.30 -13.77 -17.54
C GLU A 222 40.36 -12.85 -16.74
N GLU A 223 40.34 -11.54 -17.00
CA GLU A 223 39.41 -10.62 -16.32
C GLU A 223 37.92 -11.01 -16.52
N ARG A 224 37.53 -11.41 -17.74
CA ARG A 224 36.18 -11.90 -18.04
C ARG A 224 35.85 -13.17 -17.27
N SER A 225 36.79 -14.12 -17.18
CA SER A 225 36.61 -15.38 -16.43
C SER A 225 36.58 -15.15 -14.92
N GLN A 226 37.39 -14.23 -14.39
CA GLN A 226 37.33 -13.81 -12.99
C GLN A 226 35.98 -13.14 -12.68
N ARG A 227 35.49 -12.25 -13.54
CA ARG A 227 34.17 -11.60 -13.40
C ARG A 227 33.02 -12.61 -13.48
N SER A 228 33.05 -13.58 -14.40
CA SER A 228 32.00 -14.61 -14.50
C SER A 228 32.04 -15.59 -13.33
N PHE A 229 33.22 -15.94 -12.83
CA PHE A 229 33.41 -16.73 -11.61
C PHE A 229 32.85 -16.01 -10.38
N GLN A 230 33.21 -14.73 -10.17
CA GLN A 230 32.67 -13.91 -9.09
C GLN A 230 31.14 -13.77 -9.18
N THR A 231 30.58 -13.61 -10.38
CA THR A 231 29.13 -13.55 -10.61
C THR A 231 28.45 -14.87 -10.23
N THR A 232 29.08 -16.01 -10.54
CA THR A 232 28.58 -17.35 -10.20
C THR A 232 28.63 -17.59 -8.68
N GLN A 233 29.70 -17.18 -8.01
CA GLN A 233 29.80 -17.20 -6.55
C GLN A 233 28.73 -16.33 -5.89
N LEU A 234 28.54 -15.10 -6.37
CA LEU A 234 27.53 -14.17 -5.86
C LEU A 234 26.11 -14.75 -6.03
N PHE A 235 25.81 -15.36 -7.18
CA PHE A 235 24.53 -16.04 -7.41
C PHE A 235 24.31 -17.19 -6.41
N THR A 236 25.35 -18.00 -6.18
CA THR A 236 25.32 -19.13 -5.23
C THR A 236 25.04 -18.67 -3.80
N LEU A 237 25.76 -17.65 -3.32
CA LEU A 237 25.53 -17.08 -1.99
C LEU A 237 24.14 -16.42 -1.88
N THR A 238 23.69 -15.76 -2.94
CA THR A 238 22.35 -15.13 -2.99
C THR A 238 21.23 -16.18 -3.03
N GLN A 239 21.48 -17.37 -3.56
CA GLN A 239 20.57 -18.52 -3.48
C GLN A 239 20.52 -19.07 -2.04
N GLN A 240 21.68 -19.35 -1.44
CA GLN A 240 21.78 -19.80 -0.05
C GLN A 240 21.08 -18.85 0.94
N LEU A 241 21.22 -17.53 0.76
CA LEU A 241 20.52 -16.53 1.58
C LEU A 241 19.00 -16.60 1.44
N ARG A 242 18.48 -16.85 0.23
CA ARG A 242 17.03 -17.03 0.01
C ARG A 242 16.52 -18.32 0.64
N ASP A 243 17.28 -19.41 0.55
CA ASP A 243 16.92 -20.70 1.16
C ASP A 243 17.00 -20.66 2.70
N ALA A 244 17.96 -19.90 3.24
CA ALA A 244 18.04 -19.61 4.67
C ALA A 244 16.88 -18.70 5.14
N GLN A 245 16.36 -17.81 4.30
CA GLN A 245 15.20 -16.98 4.63
C GLN A 245 13.90 -17.81 4.64
N THR A 246 13.67 -18.64 3.63
CA THR A 246 12.44 -19.47 3.56
C THR A 246 12.37 -20.50 4.69
N THR A 247 13.50 -21.06 5.13
CA THR A 247 13.56 -21.95 6.30
C THR A 247 13.27 -21.20 7.61
N ASN A 248 13.81 -19.99 7.80
CA ASN A 248 13.48 -19.14 8.95
C ASN A 248 12.00 -18.75 8.99
N ASP A 249 11.40 -18.38 7.85
CA ASP A 249 9.96 -18.08 7.77
C ASP A 249 9.12 -19.33 8.09
N GLY A 250 9.55 -20.51 7.65
CA GLY A 250 8.94 -21.79 8.03
C GLY A 250 8.93 -22.01 9.54
N LEU A 251 10.11 -21.90 10.19
CA LEU A 251 10.27 -22.06 11.64
C LEU A 251 9.46 -21.03 12.44
N GLN A 252 9.37 -19.77 11.96
CA GLN A 252 8.53 -18.75 12.59
C GLN A 252 7.04 -19.10 12.51
N ASN A 253 6.58 -19.62 11.37
CA ASN A 253 5.19 -20.09 11.21
C ASN A 253 4.90 -21.29 12.11
N GLU A 254 5.83 -22.24 12.25
CA GLU A 254 5.71 -23.35 13.19
C GLU A 254 5.62 -22.85 14.64
N LEU A 255 6.52 -21.96 15.09
CA LEU A 255 6.48 -21.37 16.43
C LEU A 255 5.14 -20.67 16.72
N VAL A 256 4.59 -19.92 15.75
CA VAL A 256 3.26 -19.31 15.88
C VAL A 256 2.15 -20.37 15.95
N SER A 257 2.26 -21.47 15.20
CA SER A 257 1.28 -22.56 15.23
C SER A 257 1.29 -23.32 16.57
N VAL A 258 2.48 -23.60 17.10
CA VAL A 258 2.71 -24.25 18.40
C VAL A 258 2.25 -23.34 19.52
N ARG A 259 2.60 -22.05 19.49
CA ARG A 259 2.15 -21.09 20.51
C ARG A 259 0.63 -21.05 20.60
N ARG A 260 -0.07 -20.93 19.45
CA ARG A 260 -1.54 -21.00 19.40
C ARG A 260 -2.08 -22.35 19.88
N ALA A 261 -1.34 -23.45 19.76
CA ALA A 261 -1.73 -24.75 20.28
C ALA A 261 -1.57 -24.82 21.81
N CYS A 262 -0.50 -24.26 22.36
CA CYS A 262 -0.32 -24.06 23.80
C CYS A 262 -1.44 -23.18 24.36
N ASP A 263 -1.71 -22.00 23.79
CA ASP A 263 -2.77 -21.10 24.28
C ASP A 263 -4.17 -21.79 24.28
N ARG A 264 -4.43 -22.68 23.31
CA ARG A 264 -5.66 -23.51 23.27
C ARG A 264 -5.67 -24.63 24.32
N ALA A 265 -4.52 -25.22 24.61
CA ALA A 265 -4.38 -26.26 25.63
C ALA A 265 -4.48 -25.66 27.05
N GLU A 266 -3.88 -24.50 27.28
CA GLU A 266 -3.99 -23.70 28.51
C GLU A 266 -5.46 -23.35 28.79
N LEU A 267 -6.18 -22.74 27.83
CA LEU A 267 -7.61 -22.43 27.99
C LEU A 267 -8.46 -23.69 28.25
N LYS A 268 -8.15 -24.81 27.58
CA LYS A 268 -8.82 -26.09 27.83
C LYS A 268 -8.55 -26.62 29.24
N LEU A 269 -7.35 -26.42 29.77
CA LEU A 269 -6.95 -26.83 31.12
C LEU A 269 -7.62 -25.92 32.18
N GLU A 270 -7.61 -24.60 32.00
CA GLU A 270 -8.38 -23.64 32.82
C GLU A 270 -9.87 -24.02 32.90
N MET A 271 -10.47 -24.46 31.78
CA MET A 271 -11.86 -24.92 31.75
C MET A 271 -12.10 -26.18 32.59
N TYR A 272 -11.14 -27.12 32.67
CA TYR A 272 -11.26 -28.29 33.54
C TYR A 272 -11.02 -27.94 35.01
N GLU A 273 -10.01 -27.11 35.31
CA GLU A 273 -9.70 -26.68 36.68
C GLU A 273 -10.82 -25.82 37.30
N HIS A 274 -11.45 -24.95 36.51
CA HIS A 274 -12.49 -24.04 37.00
C HIS A 274 -13.93 -24.55 36.85
N GLY A 275 -14.19 -25.75 36.31
CA GLY A 275 -15.57 -26.24 36.25
C GLY A 275 -15.89 -27.55 35.54
N PHE A 276 -15.45 -28.69 36.06
CA PHE A 276 -16.29 -29.90 36.01
C PHE A 276 -16.09 -30.90 37.18
N ALA A 277 -16.20 -30.42 38.42
CA ALA A 277 -16.43 -31.26 39.59
C ALA A 277 -17.82 -30.96 40.16
N GLY A 278 -18.84 -31.71 39.71
CA GLY A 278 -20.23 -31.44 40.10
C GLY A 278 -21.28 -32.09 39.22
N GLY A 279 -21.35 -33.42 39.20
CA GLY A 279 -22.57 -34.12 38.80
C GLY A 279 -23.64 -33.95 39.88
N GLY A 280 -24.38 -32.84 39.83
CA GLY A 280 -25.45 -32.51 40.77
C GLY A 280 -26.31 -31.38 40.21
N ASP A 281 -27.63 -31.53 40.31
CA ASP A 281 -28.67 -30.77 39.62
C ASP A 281 -28.38 -29.27 39.40
N VAL A 282 -28.08 -28.90 38.15
CA VAL A 282 -27.84 -27.52 37.77
C VAL A 282 -29.16 -26.75 37.71
N ALA A 283 -29.59 -26.25 38.87
CA ALA A 283 -30.46 -25.09 38.93
C ALA A 283 -29.83 -23.97 38.09
N LYS A 284 -30.58 -23.45 37.12
CA LYS A 284 -30.08 -22.47 36.12
C LYS A 284 -29.29 -21.34 36.81
N PRO A 285 -28.04 -21.06 36.41
CA PRO A 285 -27.22 -20.06 37.09
C PRO A 285 -27.92 -18.70 37.02
N LYS A 286 -28.19 -18.10 38.19
CA LYS A 286 -28.71 -16.73 38.27
C LYS A 286 -27.75 -15.80 37.49
N PRO A 287 -28.25 -14.90 36.64
CA PRO A 287 -27.40 -14.07 35.81
C PRO A 287 -26.42 -13.27 36.69
N ARG A 288 -25.12 -13.50 36.50
CA ARG A 288 -24.07 -12.79 37.25
C ARG A 288 -24.25 -11.30 36.98
N ARG A 289 -24.64 -10.53 37.99
CA ARG A 289 -24.71 -9.06 37.92
C ARG A 289 -23.40 -8.55 37.31
N SER A 290 -23.52 -7.77 36.23
CA SER A 290 -22.38 -7.12 35.57
C SER A 290 -21.47 -6.50 36.61
N SER A 291 -20.15 -6.68 36.44
CA SER A 291 -19.14 -6.06 37.31
C SER A 291 -19.34 -4.54 37.40
N ARG A 292 -19.82 -3.92 36.31
CA ARG A 292 -20.17 -2.50 36.24
C ARG A 292 -21.37 -2.11 37.10
N LEU A 293 -22.41 -2.96 37.20
CA LEU A 293 -23.56 -2.71 38.09
C LEU A 293 -23.18 -2.83 39.57
N ARG A 294 -22.17 -3.64 39.92
CA ARG A 294 -21.57 -3.62 41.26
C ARG A 294 -20.80 -2.33 41.49
N TYR A 295 -19.91 -1.97 40.58
CA TYR A 295 -19.16 -0.70 40.65
C TYR A 295 -20.07 0.53 40.80
N ILE A 296 -21.18 0.60 40.05
CA ILE A 296 -22.14 1.72 40.16
C ILE A 296 -22.84 1.71 41.52
N ALA A 297 -23.32 0.56 42.00
CA ALA A 297 -23.97 0.46 43.32
C ALA A 297 -23.01 0.75 44.49
N GLU A 298 -21.71 0.47 44.33
CA GLU A 298 -20.67 0.71 45.34
C GLU A 298 -20.19 2.18 45.35
N ASN A 299 -20.13 2.85 44.19
CA ASN A 299 -19.59 4.22 44.08
C ASN A 299 -20.67 5.31 44.02
N TYR A 300 -21.93 4.96 43.74
CA TYR A 300 -23.04 5.90 43.61
C TYR A 300 -24.32 5.35 44.27
N PRO A 301 -24.38 5.31 45.62
CA PRO A 301 -25.47 4.67 46.36
C PRO A 301 -26.85 5.30 46.12
N ASP A 302 -26.89 6.58 45.72
CA ASP A 302 -28.13 7.32 45.47
C ASP A 302 -28.81 6.94 44.13
N LEU A 303 -28.11 6.22 43.22
CA LEU A 303 -28.66 5.84 41.93
C LEU A 303 -29.49 4.54 42.03
N VAL A 304 -30.81 4.70 42.04
CA VAL A 304 -31.78 3.59 42.09
C VAL A 304 -31.69 2.72 40.83
N CYS A 305 -31.14 1.52 40.98
CA CYS A 305 -31.02 0.53 39.92
C CYS A 305 -32.09 -0.57 40.03
N ARG A 306 -32.96 -0.74 39.02
CA ARG A 306 -33.96 -1.82 38.94
C ARG A 306 -33.92 -2.52 37.59
N GLY A 307 -33.89 -3.85 37.59
CA GLY A 307 -33.97 -4.66 36.36
C GLY A 307 -32.83 -4.46 35.34
N GLY A 308 -31.69 -3.91 35.75
CA GLY A 308 -30.61 -3.50 34.84
C GLY A 308 -30.81 -2.14 34.18
N LYS A 309 -31.85 -1.39 34.58
CA LYS A 309 -32.03 0.03 34.29
C LYS A 309 -31.58 0.89 35.47
N ILE A 310 -31.08 2.08 35.17
CA ILE A 310 -30.67 3.09 36.15
C ILE A 310 -31.69 4.24 36.10
N ARG A 311 -32.20 4.67 37.26
CA ARG A 311 -33.04 5.87 37.36
C ARG A 311 -32.15 7.12 37.27
N CYS A 312 -32.38 7.93 36.25
CA CYS A 312 -31.76 9.24 36.09
C CYS A 312 -32.83 10.31 36.30
N GLU A 313 -32.67 11.16 37.29
CA GLU A 313 -33.55 12.30 37.54
C GLU A 313 -32.84 13.59 37.11
N ARG A 314 -33.46 14.34 36.21
CA ARG A 314 -32.95 15.61 35.69
C ARG A 314 -33.89 16.72 36.16
N ILE A 315 -33.38 17.55 37.05
CA ILE A 315 -34.02 18.79 37.48
C ILE A 315 -33.60 19.90 36.50
N TYR A 316 -34.56 20.65 36.01
CA TYR A 316 -34.39 21.78 35.11
C TYR A 316 -34.37 23.10 35.91
N PRO A 317 -33.67 24.14 35.44
CA PRO A 317 -33.53 25.40 36.16
C PRO A 317 -34.82 26.24 36.25
N ASP A 318 -35.87 25.85 35.52
CA ASP A 318 -37.23 26.43 35.58
C ASP A 318 -38.12 25.80 36.67
N GLY A 319 -37.60 24.81 37.42
CA GLY A 319 -38.33 24.08 38.45
C GLY A 319 -39.01 22.80 37.98
N GLY A 320 -38.90 22.44 36.69
CA GLY A 320 -39.33 21.13 36.20
C GLY A 320 -38.39 19.99 36.65
N ALA A 321 -38.90 18.77 36.75
CA ALA A 321 -38.08 17.57 36.90
C ALA A 321 -38.60 16.46 35.98
N CYS A 322 -37.69 15.73 35.32
CA CYS A 322 -38.03 14.51 34.58
C CYS A 322 -37.21 13.31 35.08
N THR A 323 -37.89 12.16 35.20
CA THR A 323 -37.25 10.89 35.53
C THR A 323 -37.19 10.01 34.28
N GLN A 324 -36.01 9.48 33.96
CA GLN A 324 -35.78 8.58 32.83
C GLN A 324 -35.09 7.30 33.30
N TRP A 325 -35.53 6.14 32.80
CA TRP A 325 -34.92 4.84 33.11
C TRP A 325 -33.97 4.42 31.97
N VAL A 326 -32.67 4.62 32.17
CA VAL A 326 -31.65 4.33 31.15
C VAL A 326 -31.19 2.87 31.26
N THR A 327 -31.26 2.12 30.15
CA THR A 327 -30.63 0.81 30.00
C THR A 327 -29.17 0.95 29.58
N ASP A 328 -28.25 0.29 30.28
CA ASP A 328 -26.86 0.18 29.82
C ASP A 328 -26.79 -0.55 28.46
N GLY A 329 -26.12 0.07 27.49
CA GLY A 329 -26.08 -0.39 26.08
C GLY A 329 -25.44 -1.77 25.85
N GLU A 330 -24.80 -2.36 26.87
CA GLU A 330 -24.19 -3.69 26.81
C GLU A 330 -25.21 -4.85 26.95
N SER A 331 -26.48 -4.57 27.26
CA SER A 331 -27.54 -5.61 27.34
C SER A 331 -28.56 -5.58 26.18
N SER A 332 -28.32 -4.76 25.16
CA SER A 332 -29.25 -4.57 24.03
C SER A 332 -29.16 -5.68 22.97
N ASN A 333 -29.68 -6.87 23.30
CA ASN A 333 -29.98 -7.93 22.32
C ASN A 333 -31.49 -8.23 22.19
N LYS A 334 -32.36 -7.32 22.64
CA LYS A 334 -33.80 -7.34 22.38
C LYS A 334 -34.32 -5.94 22.05
N SER A 335 -34.83 -5.84 20.81
CA SER A 335 -35.88 -4.94 20.31
C SER A 335 -36.42 -3.86 21.25
N GLU A 336 -36.40 -2.62 20.76
CA GLU A 336 -37.47 -1.62 20.87
C GLU A 336 -38.58 -1.98 21.88
N LYS A 337 -38.35 -1.63 23.13
CA LYS A 337 -39.41 -1.51 24.14
C LYS A 337 -39.21 -0.21 24.90
N GLU A 338 -40.32 0.50 25.05
CA GLU A 338 -40.39 1.88 25.51
C GLU A 338 -39.81 2.06 26.92
N ASN A 339 -39.67 3.33 27.30
CA ASN A 339 -39.22 3.80 28.62
C ASN A 339 -40.28 3.52 29.71
N TRP A 340 -40.64 2.25 29.88
CA TRP A 340 -41.62 1.75 30.83
C TRP A 340 -41.07 1.81 32.26
N ASP A 341 -41.87 2.35 33.17
CA ASP A 341 -41.58 2.39 34.60
C ASP A 341 -41.78 0.98 35.21
N PRO A 342 -40.78 0.41 35.91
CA PRO A 342 -40.91 -0.90 36.54
C PRO A 342 -41.84 -0.94 37.77
N ASN A 343 -42.49 0.15 38.17
CA ASN A 343 -43.49 0.18 39.25
C ASN A 343 -44.95 0.02 38.78
N THR A 344 -45.27 0.02 37.48
CA THR A 344 -46.66 -0.07 36.99
C THR A 344 -47.10 -1.50 36.68
N SER A 345 -46.93 -2.42 37.63
CA SER A 345 -47.35 -3.83 37.53
C SER A 345 -47.66 -4.41 38.91
#